data_AF-A0A8T7DVB9-F1
#
_entry.id   AF-A0A8T7DVB9-F1
#
_cell.length_a   1.000
_cell.length_b   1.000
_cell.length_c   1.000
_cell.angle_alpha   90.00
_cell.angle_beta   90.00
_cell.angle_gamma   90.00
#
_symmetry.space_group_name_H-M   'P 1'
#
loop_
_entity.id
_entity.type
_entity.pdbx_description
1 polymer ?
#
loop_
_entity_poly.entity_id
_entity_poly.type
_entity_poly.pdbx_seq_one_letter_code
_entity_poly.pdbx_strand_id
1 'polypeptide(L)'
;MNTRTIIQPCCIVLSLLLITEVASAEQKNGFAVDHGLIDAEDIVRGGPAKDGIPAIDKPEFIDADNANFLKDSDHILGIEIDGIAKAYPVSILNWHEIVNDAIEKTAYTVSYCPLCGTGIAFDRDVDGKIHSFGVSGLLYNSDVLMYDRETESLWSQIMGKAVTGRYKGTALHPIPIRHTTWSNWKQLYPTTQVLSTDTGYSRQYGRDPYEAYQHASQTYFPVTHKAPGRYHPKERVLGITDGHSQKAYPFIELNKNNSHRFSDHFGGKTYIIYWNRDEQSGYLTDEKGAIMPAIQAYWFAWYAFHPDTTVFTAGTDK
;
A
#
# COMPACT_ATOMS: atom_id res chain seq x y z
N MET A 1 -71.35 45.47 46.55
CA MET A 1 -70.79 44.13 46.22
C MET A 1 -69.68 44.36 45.21
N ASN A 2 -68.44 44.27 45.68
CA ASN A 2 -67.21 44.51 44.89
C ASN A 2 -66.77 43.21 44.24
N THR A 3 -66.57 43.21 42.92
CA THR A 3 -65.83 42.15 42.23
C THR A 3 -64.80 42.82 41.33
N ARG A 4 -63.56 42.94 41.84
CA ARG A 4 -62.38 43.31 41.06
C ARG A 4 -61.82 42.03 40.44
N THR A 5 -61.90 41.90 39.13
CA THR A 5 -61.23 40.83 38.37
C THR A 5 -59.78 41.25 38.13
N ILE A 6 -58.84 40.58 38.80
CA ILE A 6 -57.40 40.71 38.54
C ILE A 6 -57.05 39.66 37.49
N ILE A 7 -56.68 40.10 36.29
CA ILE A 7 -56.14 39.22 35.24
C ILE A 7 -54.62 39.24 35.40
N GLN A 8 -54.07 38.10 35.79
CA GLN A 8 -52.63 37.89 35.97
C GLN A 8 -51.99 37.61 34.61
N PRO A 9 -50.93 38.33 34.18
CA PRO A 9 -50.27 38.05 32.92
C PRO A 9 -49.45 36.77 33.08
N CYS A 10 -49.83 35.75 32.31
CA CYS A 10 -49.09 34.49 32.22
C CYS A 10 -47.79 34.75 31.44
N CYS A 11 -46.67 34.89 32.14
CA CYS A 11 -45.34 34.90 31.52
C CYS A 11 -45.03 33.49 31.00
N ILE A 12 -45.20 33.28 29.71
CA ILE A 12 -44.70 32.09 29.01
C ILE A 12 -43.17 32.24 28.91
N VAL A 13 -42.45 31.54 29.78
CA VAL A 13 -41.00 31.39 29.65
C VAL A 13 -40.75 30.38 28.52
N LEU A 14 -40.38 30.89 27.34
CA LEU A 14 -39.97 30.08 26.21
C LEU A 14 -38.53 29.60 26.45
N SER A 15 -38.37 28.45 27.09
CA SER A 15 -37.07 27.80 27.25
C SER A 15 -36.58 27.29 25.89
N LEU A 16 -35.64 28.01 25.27
CA LEU A 16 -34.89 27.54 24.12
C LEU A 16 -34.03 26.34 24.55
N LEU A 17 -34.48 25.13 24.24
CA LEU A 17 -33.63 23.94 24.24
C LEU A 17 -32.67 24.05 23.06
N LEU A 18 -31.46 24.53 23.32
CA LEU A 18 -30.31 24.36 22.43
C LEU A 18 -29.98 22.86 22.40
N ILE A 19 -30.58 22.13 21.46
CA ILE A 19 -30.14 20.79 21.09
C ILE A 19 -28.83 20.98 20.35
N THR A 20 -27.71 20.84 21.06
CA THR A 20 -26.42 20.67 20.40
C THR A 20 -26.46 19.29 19.75
N GLU A 21 -26.72 19.23 18.45
CA GLU A 21 -26.41 18.04 17.66
C GLU A 21 -24.90 17.81 17.78
N VAL A 22 -24.51 16.88 18.65
CA VAL A 22 -23.18 16.31 18.59
C VAL A 22 -23.19 15.47 17.32
N ALA A 23 -22.72 16.05 16.22
CA ALA A 23 -22.53 15.32 14.97
C ALA A 23 -21.67 14.09 15.29
N SER A 24 -22.24 12.90 15.14
CA SER A 24 -21.47 11.66 15.27
C SER A 24 -20.47 11.64 14.12
N ALA A 25 -19.19 11.52 14.45
CA ALA A 25 -18.13 11.30 13.46
C ALA A 25 -18.54 10.15 12.52
N GLU A 26 -18.38 10.34 11.21
CA GLU A 26 -18.64 9.27 10.25
C GLU A 26 -17.64 8.13 10.51
N GLN A 27 -18.14 6.90 10.67
CA GLN A 27 -17.31 5.73 10.94
C GLN A 27 -17.48 4.63 9.91
N LYS A 28 -16.36 4.04 9.51
CA LYS A 28 -16.32 2.84 8.67
C LYS A 28 -15.40 1.80 9.29
N ASN A 29 -15.90 0.58 9.45
CA ASN A 29 -15.17 -0.54 10.06
C ASN A 29 -14.53 -0.26 11.43
N GLY A 30 -15.11 0.66 12.21
CA GLY A 30 -14.58 1.07 13.52
C GLY A 30 -13.57 2.23 13.47
N PHE A 31 -13.33 2.82 12.30
CA PHE A 31 -12.43 3.96 12.12
C PHE A 31 -13.21 5.23 11.81
N ALA A 32 -12.78 6.35 12.40
CA ALA A 32 -13.23 7.68 12.02
C ALA A 32 -12.69 8.03 10.63
N VAL A 33 -13.60 8.39 9.72
CA VAL A 33 -13.28 8.73 8.31
C VAL A 33 -13.64 10.17 7.95
N ASP A 34 -14.22 10.91 8.90
CA ASP A 34 -14.49 12.32 8.78
C ASP A 34 -13.20 13.16 8.76
N HIS A 35 -13.28 14.32 8.10
CA HIS A 35 -12.18 15.29 8.03
C HIS A 35 -10.82 14.70 7.58
N GLY A 36 -10.85 13.66 6.75
CA GLY A 36 -9.67 13.04 6.15
C GLY A 36 -8.99 13.90 5.08
N LEU A 37 -7.85 13.44 4.58
CA LEU A 37 -7.22 13.97 3.36
C LEU A 37 -7.87 13.45 2.07
N ILE A 38 -8.67 12.40 2.20
CA ILE A 38 -9.47 11.79 1.15
C ILE A 38 -10.92 11.85 1.59
N ASP A 39 -11.84 11.93 0.64
CA ASP A 39 -13.25 12.05 0.95
C ASP A 39 -13.77 10.73 1.56
N ALA A 40 -14.58 10.85 2.61
CA ALA A 40 -15.11 9.70 3.32
C ALA A 40 -15.90 8.79 2.37
N GLU A 41 -16.61 9.35 1.38
CA GLU A 41 -17.39 8.60 0.38
C GLU A 41 -16.55 7.69 -0.51
N ASP A 42 -15.28 8.05 -0.77
CA ASP A 42 -14.35 7.24 -1.56
C ASP A 42 -13.72 6.10 -0.75
N ILE A 43 -13.86 6.12 0.58
CA ILE A 43 -13.44 5.02 1.45
C ILE A 43 -14.52 3.95 1.47
N VAL A 44 -14.20 2.75 0.95
CA VAL A 44 -15.14 1.64 0.84
C VAL A 44 -14.73 0.46 1.72
N ARG A 45 -15.71 -0.36 2.12
CA ARG A 45 -15.44 -1.61 2.85
C ARG A 45 -15.01 -2.70 1.88
N GLY A 46 -13.85 -3.30 2.11
CA GLY A 46 -13.31 -4.41 1.30
C GLY A 46 -14.01 -5.75 1.55
N GLY A 47 -14.85 -5.85 2.57
CA GLY A 47 -15.53 -7.08 2.98
C GLY A 47 -15.08 -7.57 4.36
N PRO A 48 -13.77 -7.81 4.58
CA PRO A 48 -13.24 -8.13 5.90
C PRO A 48 -13.50 -7.03 6.94
N ALA A 49 -13.74 -7.43 8.18
CA ALA A 49 -13.71 -6.52 9.33
C ALA A 49 -12.27 -6.04 9.61
N LYS A 50 -12.10 -5.09 10.55
CA LYS A 50 -10.80 -4.74 11.12
C LYS A 50 -10.07 -6.02 11.57
N ASP A 51 -8.83 -6.19 11.11
CA ASP A 51 -8.00 -7.40 11.30
C ASP A 51 -8.64 -8.72 10.82
N GLY A 52 -9.66 -8.66 9.96
CA GLY A 52 -10.24 -9.86 9.32
C GLY A 52 -9.25 -10.58 8.39
N ILE A 53 -8.26 -9.83 7.91
CA ILE A 53 -7.01 -10.33 7.33
C ILE A 53 -5.93 -10.05 8.38
N PRO A 54 -5.43 -11.07 9.10
CA PRO A 54 -4.54 -10.84 10.23
C PRO A 54 -3.13 -10.48 9.75
N ALA A 55 -2.60 -9.36 10.22
CA ALA A 55 -1.18 -9.03 10.03
C ALA A 55 -0.27 -10.01 10.78
N ILE A 56 0.95 -10.20 10.29
CA ILE A 56 1.99 -10.99 10.98
C ILE A 56 2.84 -10.03 11.82
N ASP A 57 2.71 -10.09 13.14
CA ASP A 57 3.44 -9.21 14.07
C ASP A 57 4.69 -9.86 14.68
N LYS A 58 4.84 -11.18 14.51
CA LYS A 58 5.99 -11.97 14.97
C LYS A 58 6.43 -12.92 13.86
N PRO A 59 7.02 -12.39 12.78
CA PRO A 59 7.41 -13.22 11.65
C PRO A 59 8.52 -14.20 12.04
N GLU A 60 8.30 -15.48 11.76
CA GLU A 60 9.32 -16.52 11.88
C GLU A 60 10.02 -16.69 10.53
N PHE A 61 11.34 -16.80 10.55
CA PHE A 61 12.16 -16.92 9.35
C PHE A 61 12.92 -18.24 9.30
N ILE A 62 13.05 -18.79 8.11
CA ILE A 62 13.85 -19.96 7.80
C ILE A 62 14.94 -19.62 6.79
N ASP A 63 15.99 -20.42 6.73
CA ASP A 63 17.02 -20.28 5.71
C ASP A 63 16.48 -20.58 4.30
N ALA A 64 17.06 -19.94 3.28
CA ALA A 64 16.71 -20.11 1.87
C ALA A 64 16.72 -21.57 1.37
N ASP A 65 17.54 -22.44 1.96
CA ASP A 65 17.61 -23.86 1.59
C ASP A 65 16.49 -24.70 2.21
N ASN A 66 15.82 -24.18 3.24
CA ASN A 66 14.69 -24.84 3.89
C ASN A 66 13.33 -24.38 3.32
N ALA A 67 13.32 -23.36 2.45
CA ALA A 67 12.12 -22.81 1.81
C ALA A 67 11.58 -23.70 0.67
N ASN A 68 11.42 -25.00 0.93
CA ASN A 68 10.98 -26.02 -0.03
C ASN A 68 9.55 -25.83 -0.54
N PHE A 69 8.79 -24.91 0.05
CA PHE A 69 7.43 -24.56 -0.37
C PHE A 69 7.41 -23.55 -1.52
N LEU A 70 8.54 -22.89 -1.80
CA LEU A 70 8.70 -21.96 -2.92
C LEU A 70 9.23 -22.68 -4.16
N LYS A 71 8.62 -22.37 -5.29
CA LYS A 71 9.16 -22.68 -6.62
C LYS A 71 10.00 -21.52 -7.10
N ASP A 72 10.95 -21.79 -7.99
CA ASP A 72 11.81 -20.78 -8.61
C ASP A 72 11.02 -19.60 -9.21
N SER A 73 9.88 -19.88 -9.84
CA SER A 73 9.00 -18.89 -10.46
C SER A 73 8.12 -18.12 -9.48
N ASP A 74 8.07 -18.49 -8.20
CA ASP A 74 7.17 -17.84 -7.25
C ASP A 74 7.64 -16.41 -6.99
N HIS A 75 6.69 -15.47 -6.91
CA HIS A 75 7.01 -14.08 -6.62
C HIS A 75 7.20 -13.85 -5.12
N ILE A 76 8.21 -13.03 -4.81
CA ILE A 76 8.55 -12.59 -3.46
C ILE A 76 8.69 -11.06 -3.45
N LEU A 77 8.56 -10.48 -2.27
CA LEU A 77 9.11 -9.16 -1.97
C LEU A 77 10.42 -9.34 -1.20
N GLY A 78 11.51 -8.75 -1.68
CA GLY A 78 12.84 -8.86 -1.10
C GLY A 78 13.32 -7.52 -0.54
N ILE A 79 13.78 -7.54 0.72
CA ILE A 79 14.36 -6.38 1.41
C ILE A 79 15.79 -6.73 1.80
N GLU A 80 16.69 -5.77 1.65
CA GLU A 80 18.05 -5.83 2.16
C GLU A 80 18.34 -4.56 2.96
N ILE A 81 18.77 -4.73 4.20
CA ILE A 81 19.13 -3.65 5.12
C ILE A 81 20.44 -4.05 5.80
N ASP A 82 21.48 -3.23 5.65
CA ASP A 82 22.79 -3.40 6.29
C ASP A 82 23.41 -4.80 6.10
N GLY A 83 23.26 -5.38 4.90
CA GLY A 83 23.76 -6.69 4.50
C GLY A 83 22.84 -7.87 4.86
N ILE A 84 21.74 -7.62 5.56
CA ILE A 84 20.78 -8.65 5.96
C ILE A 84 19.62 -8.65 4.96
N ALA A 85 19.48 -9.76 4.24
CA ALA A 85 18.44 -9.96 3.23
C ALA A 85 17.30 -10.83 3.78
N LYS A 86 16.06 -10.37 3.59
CA LYS A 86 14.82 -11.08 3.91
C LYS A 86 13.90 -11.14 2.70
N ALA A 87 13.26 -12.29 2.48
CA ALA A 87 12.26 -12.54 1.45
C ALA A 87 10.89 -12.81 2.07
N TYR A 88 9.87 -12.17 1.53
CA TYR A 88 8.46 -12.27 1.93
C TYR A 88 7.66 -12.84 0.74
N PRO A 89 7.29 -14.12 0.77
CA PRO A 89 6.54 -14.73 -0.32
C PRO A 89 5.18 -14.08 -0.54
N VAL A 90 4.88 -13.72 -1.80
CA VAL A 90 3.57 -13.17 -2.19
C VAL A 90 2.45 -14.17 -1.87
N SER A 91 2.73 -15.48 -1.95
CA SER A 91 1.81 -16.54 -1.56
C SER A 91 1.38 -16.49 -0.10
N ILE A 92 2.22 -15.97 0.81
CA ILE A 92 1.86 -15.71 2.22
C ILE A 92 1.18 -14.34 2.33
N LEU A 93 1.74 -13.32 1.67
CA LEU A 93 1.24 -11.95 1.73
C LEU A 93 -0.19 -11.80 1.17
N ASN A 94 -0.60 -12.64 0.22
CA ASN A 94 -1.99 -12.75 -0.26
C ASN A 94 -3.01 -13.05 0.87
N TRP A 95 -2.57 -13.60 2.00
CA TRP A 95 -3.43 -13.98 3.12
C TRP A 95 -3.27 -13.12 4.37
N HIS A 96 -2.25 -12.27 4.40
CA HIS A 96 -1.86 -11.47 5.57
C HIS A 96 -1.76 -9.99 5.29
N GLU A 97 -1.42 -9.61 4.06
CA GLU A 97 -1.24 -8.25 3.53
C GLU A 97 -0.23 -7.37 4.26
N ILE A 98 0.08 -7.62 5.53
CA ILE A 98 0.98 -6.82 6.36
C ILE A 98 1.85 -7.75 7.21
N VAL A 99 3.15 -7.45 7.25
CA VAL A 99 4.13 -8.06 8.16
C VAL A 99 4.88 -6.94 8.88
N ASN A 100 4.75 -6.85 10.19
CA ASN A 100 5.56 -5.95 11.01
C ASN A 100 6.84 -6.70 11.41
N ASP A 101 7.99 -6.18 11.01
CA ASP A 101 9.28 -6.84 11.17
C ASP A 101 10.36 -5.83 11.62
N ALA A 102 11.56 -6.35 11.87
CA ALA A 102 12.74 -5.55 12.09
C ALA A 102 13.99 -6.28 11.57
N ILE A 103 14.98 -5.48 11.16
CA ILE A 103 16.37 -5.90 11.01
C ILE A 103 17.18 -4.99 11.91
N GLU A 104 17.84 -5.56 12.90
CA GLU A 104 18.59 -4.84 13.92
C GLU A 104 17.73 -3.73 14.58
N LYS A 105 18.03 -2.47 14.27
CA LYS A 105 17.39 -1.25 14.81
C LYS A 105 16.38 -0.65 13.83
N THR A 106 16.34 -1.11 12.59
CA THR A 106 15.40 -0.64 11.58
C THR A 106 14.14 -1.45 11.69
N ALA A 107 13.11 -0.83 12.26
CA ALA A 107 11.81 -1.44 12.43
C ALA A 107 10.92 -1.01 11.25
N TYR A 108 10.30 -1.97 10.56
CA TYR A 108 9.57 -1.67 9.34
C TYR A 108 8.32 -2.54 9.18
N THR A 109 7.43 -2.11 8.30
CA THR A 109 6.26 -2.90 7.89
C THR A 109 6.35 -3.19 6.40
N VAL A 110 6.12 -4.45 6.02
CA VAL A 110 5.94 -4.87 4.63
C VAL A 110 4.45 -4.96 4.37
N SER A 111 3.95 -4.23 3.40
CA SER A 111 2.55 -4.27 2.99
C SER A 111 2.41 -4.73 1.54
N TYR A 112 1.42 -5.58 1.29
CA TYR A 112 1.08 -6.08 -0.02
C TYR A 112 -0.42 -5.99 -0.26
N CYS A 113 -0.83 -5.29 -1.32
CA CYS A 113 -2.23 -5.26 -1.75
C CYS A 113 -2.40 -6.14 -3.00
N PRO A 114 -3.04 -7.32 -2.88
CA PRO A 114 -3.26 -8.21 -4.02
C PRO A 114 -4.21 -7.61 -5.07
N LEU A 115 -5.08 -6.69 -4.67
CA LEU A 115 -5.99 -6.00 -5.58
C LEU A 115 -5.26 -5.02 -6.49
N CYS A 116 -4.18 -4.42 -6.00
CA CYS A 116 -3.40 -3.42 -6.72
C CYS A 116 -2.07 -3.97 -7.24
N GLY A 117 -1.69 -5.20 -6.90
CA GLY A 117 -0.40 -5.79 -7.26
C GLY A 117 0.79 -5.05 -6.65
N THR A 118 0.55 -4.34 -5.53
CA THR A 118 1.53 -3.48 -4.87
C THR A 118 2.19 -4.17 -3.70
N GLY A 119 3.51 -4.05 -3.61
CA GLY A 119 4.32 -4.46 -2.48
C GLY A 119 5.23 -3.30 -2.07
N ILE A 120 5.07 -2.80 -0.85
CA ILE A 120 5.77 -1.61 -0.36
C ILE A 120 6.25 -1.87 1.07
N ALA A 121 7.44 -1.39 1.41
CA ALA A 121 7.92 -1.37 2.79
C ALA A 121 8.04 0.05 3.31
N PHE A 122 7.73 0.25 4.59
CA PHE A 122 7.86 1.52 5.27
C PHE A 122 8.61 1.37 6.58
N ASP A 123 9.45 2.35 6.90
CA ASP A 123 9.90 2.56 8.27
C ASP A 123 8.67 2.80 9.16
N ARG A 124 8.61 2.10 10.30
CA ARG A 124 7.50 2.22 11.26
C ARG A 124 7.84 3.13 12.43
N ASP A 125 9.03 3.74 12.45
CA ASP A 125 9.34 4.86 13.32
C ASP A 125 8.70 6.14 12.77
N VAL A 126 7.65 6.59 13.47
CA VAL A 126 7.00 7.87 13.24
C VAL A 126 7.25 8.76 14.45
N ASP A 127 8.02 9.82 14.26
CA ASP A 127 8.39 10.81 15.29
C ASP A 127 9.04 10.20 16.55
N GLY A 128 9.94 9.22 16.37
CA GLY A 128 10.64 8.52 17.45
C GLY A 128 9.80 7.45 18.14
N LYS A 129 8.68 7.05 17.54
CA LYS A 129 7.77 6.02 18.06
C LYS A 129 7.57 4.93 17.04
N ILE A 130 7.80 3.72 17.51
CA ILE A 130 7.64 2.52 16.73
C ILE A 130 6.16 2.14 16.69
N HIS A 131 5.57 2.21 15.51
CA HIS A 131 4.18 1.86 15.25
C HIS A 131 4.01 0.41 14.78
N SER A 132 2.81 -0.13 14.95
CA SER A 132 2.44 -1.47 14.50
C SER A 132 1.22 -1.38 13.60
N PHE A 133 1.32 -1.87 12.37
CA PHE A 133 0.27 -1.73 11.38
C PHE A 133 -0.61 -2.98 11.29
N GLY A 134 -1.92 -2.77 11.13
CA GLY A 134 -2.90 -3.80 10.86
C GLY A 134 -3.73 -3.51 9.62
N VAL A 135 -4.53 -4.48 9.20
CA VAL A 135 -5.42 -4.36 8.04
C VAL A 135 -6.76 -3.79 8.52
N SER A 136 -7.14 -2.61 8.00
CA SER A 136 -8.38 -1.95 8.45
C SER A 136 -9.65 -2.59 7.88
N GLY A 137 -9.52 -3.35 6.78
CA GLY A 137 -10.65 -3.81 5.95
C GLY A 137 -11.31 -2.71 5.13
N LEU A 138 -10.73 -1.51 5.12
CA LEU A 138 -11.12 -0.38 4.27
C LEU A 138 -10.18 -0.24 3.09
N LEU A 139 -10.73 0.27 1.99
CA LEU A 139 -10.01 0.52 0.75
C LEU A 139 -10.24 1.96 0.29
N TYR A 140 -9.22 2.53 -0.35
CA TYR A 140 -9.32 3.77 -1.13
C TYR A 140 -8.67 3.52 -2.49
N ASN A 141 -9.35 3.83 -3.59
CA ASN A 141 -8.88 3.49 -4.94
C ASN A 141 -8.55 2.00 -5.14
N SER A 142 -9.35 1.11 -4.53
CA SER A 142 -9.12 -0.34 -4.44
C SER A 142 -7.88 -0.77 -3.64
N ASP A 143 -7.04 0.17 -3.20
CA ASP A 143 -5.83 -0.08 -2.42
C ASP A 143 -6.15 -0.13 -0.93
N VAL A 144 -5.36 -0.90 -0.20
CA VAL A 144 -5.56 -1.11 1.23
C VAL A 144 -5.31 0.18 2.02
N LEU A 145 -6.24 0.50 2.93
CA LEU A 145 -5.94 1.41 4.03
C LEU A 145 -5.40 0.58 5.19
N MET A 146 -4.12 0.74 5.49
CA MET A 146 -3.53 0.22 6.72
C MET A 146 -4.04 1.05 7.90
N TYR A 147 -3.93 0.55 9.12
CA TYR A 147 -4.12 1.37 10.30
C TYR A 147 -2.99 1.13 11.31
N ASP A 148 -2.58 2.16 12.05
CA ASP A 148 -1.67 1.97 13.18
C ASP A 148 -2.46 1.67 14.45
N ARG A 149 -1.99 0.70 15.24
CA ARG A 149 -2.71 0.24 16.45
C ARG A 149 -2.62 1.22 17.60
N GLU A 150 -1.64 2.11 17.59
CA GLU A 150 -1.37 3.06 18.66
C GLU A 150 -2.32 4.25 18.64
N THR A 151 -2.80 4.66 17.47
CA THR A 151 -3.64 5.86 17.30
C THR A 151 -4.89 5.66 16.44
N GLU A 152 -5.01 4.49 15.80
CA GLU A 152 -6.10 4.16 14.87
C GLU A 152 -6.19 5.11 13.68
N SER A 153 -5.08 5.77 13.31
CA SER A 153 -5.02 6.56 12.08
C SER A 153 -5.04 5.60 10.88
N LEU A 154 -5.76 5.96 9.82
CA LEU A 154 -5.72 5.22 8.55
C LEU A 154 -4.58 5.75 7.69
N TRP A 155 -3.84 4.84 7.07
CA TRP A 155 -2.68 5.12 6.22
C TRP A 155 -2.88 4.50 4.84
N SER A 156 -2.81 5.32 3.79
CA SER A 156 -2.88 4.81 2.41
C SER A 156 -1.52 4.22 2.02
N GLN A 157 -1.54 2.98 1.51
CA GLN A 157 -0.33 2.24 1.14
C GLN A 157 0.39 2.93 -0.02
N ILE A 158 -0.26 3.17 -1.16
CA ILE A 158 0.40 3.81 -2.31
C ILE A 158 0.78 5.28 -2.02
N MET A 159 -0.05 6.02 -1.29
CA MET A 159 0.28 7.41 -0.93
C MET A 159 1.40 7.54 0.10
N GLY A 160 1.67 6.46 0.86
CA GLY A 160 2.64 6.45 1.94
C GLY A 160 2.35 7.49 3.03
N LYS A 161 1.07 7.78 3.33
CA LYS A 161 0.70 8.82 4.30
C LYS A 161 -0.56 8.49 5.09
N ALA A 162 -0.64 9.02 6.31
CA ALA A 162 -1.87 8.99 7.10
C ALA A 162 -2.93 9.89 6.46
N VAL A 163 -4.09 9.31 6.17
CA VAL A 163 -5.23 9.98 5.54
C VAL A 163 -6.29 10.40 6.54
N THR A 164 -6.35 9.79 7.72
CA THR A 164 -7.25 10.17 8.82
C THR A 164 -6.53 10.10 10.17
N GLY A 165 -7.24 10.43 11.26
CA GLY A 165 -6.75 10.23 12.61
C GLY A 165 -5.66 11.21 13.05
N ARG A 166 -4.97 10.85 14.13
CA ARG A 166 -3.99 11.71 14.81
C ARG A 166 -2.83 12.10 13.91
N TYR A 167 -2.38 11.19 13.07
CA TYR A 167 -1.21 11.42 12.21
C TYR A 167 -1.57 11.95 10.83
N LYS A 168 -2.84 12.30 10.56
CA LYS A 168 -3.28 12.81 9.26
C LYS A 168 -2.28 13.83 8.66
N GLY A 169 -1.78 13.54 7.47
CA GLY A 169 -0.77 14.36 6.77
C GLY A 169 0.66 13.90 6.92
N THR A 170 0.98 13.10 7.95
CA THR A 170 2.30 12.52 8.15
C THR A 170 2.59 11.47 7.08
N ALA A 171 3.78 11.56 6.48
CA ALA A 171 4.28 10.59 5.51
C ALA A 171 5.10 9.50 6.21
N LEU A 172 5.02 8.27 5.72
CA LEU A 172 5.90 7.18 6.06
C LEU A 172 7.14 7.23 5.17
N HIS A 173 8.30 6.89 5.73
CA HIS A 173 9.54 6.78 4.95
C HIS A 173 9.56 5.43 4.23
N PRO A 174 9.55 5.39 2.88
CA PRO A 174 9.56 4.12 2.16
C PRO A 174 10.95 3.49 2.19
N ILE A 175 11.00 2.18 2.38
CA ILE A 175 12.21 1.36 2.30
C ILE A 175 12.23 0.69 0.93
N PRO A 176 13.36 0.73 0.19
CA PRO A 176 13.45 0.03 -1.08
C PRO A 176 13.18 -1.47 -0.95
N ILE A 177 12.28 -1.97 -1.80
CA ILE A 177 11.90 -3.37 -1.87
C ILE A 177 12.00 -3.86 -3.31
N ARG A 178 12.32 -5.14 -3.49
CA ARG A 178 12.40 -5.80 -4.79
C ARG A 178 11.22 -6.74 -4.96
N HIS A 179 10.38 -6.48 -5.95
CA HIS A 179 9.36 -7.45 -6.37
C HIS A 179 9.95 -8.29 -7.51
N THR A 180 10.26 -9.55 -7.24
CA THR A 180 10.98 -10.43 -8.17
C THR A 180 10.58 -11.88 -7.95
N THR A 181 11.05 -12.79 -8.79
CA THR A 181 10.98 -14.24 -8.57
C THR A 181 11.94 -14.70 -7.48
N TRP A 182 11.60 -15.85 -6.88
CA TRP A 182 12.40 -16.50 -5.85
C TRP A 182 13.78 -16.90 -6.37
N SER A 183 13.87 -17.47 -7.59
CA SER A 183 15.15 -17.86 -8.21
C SER A 183 16.12 -16.68 -8.29
N ASN A 184 15.65 -15.55 -8.82
CA ASN A 184 16.47 -14.35 -9.00
C ASN A 184 16.90 -13.77 -7.65
N TRP A 185 15.99 -13.74 -6.67
CA TRP A 185 16.35 -13.26 -5.32
C TRP A 185 17.37 -14.17 -4.63
N LYS A 186 17.17 -15.49 -4.65
CA LYS A 186 18.08 -16.47 -4.05
C LYS A 186 19.45 -16.43 -4.72
N GLN A 187 19.53 -16.15 -6.03
CA GLN A 187 20.80 -15.96 -6.72
C GLN A 187 21.56 -14.73 -6.22
N LEU A 188 20.85 -13.62 -5.96
CA LEU A 188 21.44 -12.38 -5.46
C LEU A 188 21.81 -12.48 -3.98
N TYR A 189 20.99 -13.18 -3.18
CA TYR A 189 21.11 -13.29 -1.73
C TYR A 189 20.95 -14.75 -1.28
N PRO A 190 21.96 -15.61 -1.49
CA PRO A 190 21.86 -17.04 -1.19
C PRO A 190 21.67 -17.34 0.30
N THR A 191 22.10 -16.42 1.19
CA THR A 191 21.91 -16.52 2.64
C THR A 191 20.67 -15.76 3.13
N THR A 192 19.76 -15.38 2.23
CA THR A 192 18.52 -14.69 2.61
C THR A 192 17.71 -15.52 3.60
N GLN A 193 17.09 -14.83 4.54
CA GLN A 193 16.03 -15.39 5.37
C GLN A 193 14.72 -15.33 4.61
N VAL A 194 13.86 -16.33 4.78
CA VAL A 194 12.55 -16.42 4.10
C VAL A 194 11.46 -16.51 5.15
N LEU A 195 10.42 -15.68 5.02
CA LEU A 195 9.25 -15.75 5.89
C LEU A 195 8.64 -17.16 5.83
N SER A 196 8.53 -17.80 6.99
CA SER A 196 8.01 -19.15 7.16
C SER A 196 6.50 -19.20 6.95
N THR A 197 6.01 -20.38 6.57
CA THR A 197 4.57 -20.69 6.60
C THR A 197 4.04 -20.89 8.04
N ASP A 198 4.92 -21.00 9.04
CA ASP A 198 4.57 -20.99 10.46
C ASP A 198 4.25 -19.58 10.94
N THR A 199 3.11 -19.08 10.50
CA THR A 199 2.60 -17.73 10.76
C THR A 199 1.75 -17.64 12.03
N GLY A 200 1.47 -18.78 12.69
CA GLY A 200 0.46 -18.89 13.74
C GLY A 200 -1.00 -18.95 13.24
N TYR A 201 -1.23 -18.96 11.91
CA TYR A 201 -2.57 -19.04 11.32
C TYR A 201 -2.73 -20.26 10.42
N SER A 202 -3.92 -20.87 10.44
CA SER A 202 -4.29 -21.93 9.49
C SER A 202 -4.76 -21.31 8.17
N ARG A 203 -3.93 -21.43 7.14
CA ARG A 203 -4.15 -20.90 5.78
C ARG A 203 -3.61 -21.88 4.73
N GLN A 204 -4.11 -21.78 3.50
CA GLN A 204 -3.64 -22.58 2.37
C GLN A 204 -2.71 -21.72 1.49
N TYR A 205 -1.47 -21.47 1.95
CA TYR A 205 -0.53 -20.60 1.22
C TYR A 205 -0.16 -21.11 -0.18
N GLY A 206 -0.33 -22.40 -0.46
CA GLY A 206 -0.16 -22.95 -1.82
C GLY A 206 -1.27 -22.57 -2.82
N ARG A 207 -2.32 -21.86 -2.38
CA ARG A 207 -3.43 -21.40 -3.21
C ARG A 207 -3.50 -19.87 -3.20
N ASP A 208 -3.50 -19.28 -4.40
CA ASP A 208 -3.73 -17.85 -4.57
C ASP A 208 -5.25 -17.55 -4.61
N PRO A 209 -5.79 -16.81 -3.63
CA PRO A 209 -7.20 -16.44 -3.62
C PRO A 209 -7.58 -15.39 -4.69
N TYR A 210 -6.59 -14.74 -5.31
CA TYR A 210 -6.76 -13.66 -6.27
C TYR A 210 -6.42 -14.04 -7.72
N GLU A 211 -5.98 -15.28 -8.00
CA GLU A 211 -5.57 -15.72 -9.35
C GLU A 211 -6.56 -15.31 -10.46
N ALA A 212 -7.85 -15.63 -10.30
CA ALA A 212 -8.87 -15.26 -11.27
C ALA A 212 -9.04 -13.75 -11.43
N TYR A 213 -8.86 -12.99 -10.34
CA TYR A 213 -8.93 -11.53 -10.37
C TYR A 213 -7.77 -10.93 -11.16
N GLN A 214 -6.55 -11.45 -11.01
CA GLN A 214 -5.35 -10.92 -11.68
C GLN A 214 -5.47 -10.93 -13.21
N HIS A 215 -6.24 -11.87 -13.77
CA HIS A 215 -6.49 -11.99 -15.21
C HIS A 215 -7.74 -11.26 -15.71
N ALA A 216 -8.61 -10.79 -14.81
CA ALA A 216 -9.81 -10.04 -15.19
C ALA A 216 -9.49 -8.60 -15.58
N SER A 217 -10.24 -8.00 -16.50
CA SER A 217 -10.15 -6.57 -16.78
C SER A 217 -10.86 -5.71 -15.73
N GLN A 218 -11.90 -6.25 -15.10
CA GLN A 218 -12.72 -5.56 -14.12
C GLN A 218 -12.01 -5.44 -12.75
N THR A 219 -12.18 -4.30 -12.10
CA THR A 219 -11.80 -4.09 -10.69
C THR A 219 -12.95 -4.49 -9.76
N TYR A 220 -12.64 -5.06 -8.59
CA TYR A 220 -13.67 -5.39 -7.58
C TYR A 220 -14.22 -4.14 -6.89
N PHE A 221 -13.39 -3.10 -6.77
CA PHE A 221 -13.72 -1.86 -6.08
C PHE A 221 -13.53 -0.66 -7.01
N PRO A 222 -14.18 0.49 -6.69
CA PRO A 222 -14.06 1.70 -7.49
C PRO A 222 -12.66 2.34 -7.38
N VAL A 223 -12.40 3.23 -8.33
CA VAL A 223 -11.27 4.16 -8.34
C VAL A 223 -11.77 5.55 -8.72
N THR A 224 -11.18 6.58 -8.15
CA THR A 224 -11.55 7.99 -8.38
C THR A 224 -11.08 8.47 -9.75
N HIS A 225 -9.93 7.98 -10.24
CA HIS A 225 -9.44 8.25 -11.59
C HIS A 225 -9.31 6.96 -12.40
N LYS A 226 -9.99 6.92 -13.56
CA LYS A 226 -9.91 5.79 -14.48
C LYS A 226 -8.71 5.95 -15.40
N ALA A 227 -7.88 4.91 -15.46
CA ALA A 227 -6.73 4.87 -16.34
C ALA A 227 -7.13 4.87 -17.83
N PRO A 228 -6.37 5.54 -18.71
CA PRO A 228 -6.57 5.47 -20.15
C PRO A 228 -6.49 4.03 -20.67
N GLY A 229 -7.33 3.69 -21.65
CA GLY A 229 -7.43 2.34 -22.23
C GLY A 229 -6.25 1.91 -23.11
N ARG A 230 -5.09 2.56 -23.00
CA ARG A 230 -3.87 2.22 -23.75
C ARG A 230 -3.28 0.87 -23.30
N TYR A 231 -3.43 0.53 -22.03
CA TYR A 231 -2.93 -0.70 -21.43
C TYR A 231 -4.08 -1.46 -20.78
N HIS A 232 -3.90 -2.78 -20.62
CA HIS A 232 -4.81 -3.56 -19.78
C HIS A 232 -4.86 -2.93 -18.37
N PRO A 233 -6.02 -2.88 -17.69
CA PRO A 233 -6.11 -2.27 -16.36
C PRO A 233 -5.11 -2.86 -15.35
N LYS A 234 -4.83 -4.17 -15.47
CA LYS A 234 -3.86 -4.90 -14.65
C LYS A 234 -2.49 -5.10 -15.31
N GLU A 235 -2.16 -4.27 -16.31
CA GLU A 235 -0.77 -4.16 -16.77
C GLU A 235 0.12 -3.81 -15.58
N ARG A 236 1.20 -4.56 -15.37
CA ARG A 236 2.15 -4.26 -14.29
C ARG A 236 2.98 -3.05 -14.71
N VAL A 237 3.19 -2.13 -13.80
CA VAL A 237 4.03 -0.94 -13.99
C VAL A 237 5.02 -0.84 -12.84
N LEU A 238 6.24 -0.39 -13.15
CA LEU A 238 7.16 0.15 -12.15
C LEU A 238 6.89 1.65 -12.05
N GLY A 239 6.49 2.13 -10.89
CA GLY A 239 6.15 3.52 -10.63
C GLY A 239 7.17 4.17 -9.70
N ILE A 240 7.51 5.42 -9.98
CA ILE A 240 8.37 6.25 -9.13
C ILE A 240 7.76 7.64 -8.97
N THR A 241 7.95 8.19 -7.78
CA THR A 241 7.63 9.57 -7.45
C THR A 241 8.90 10.30 -6.99
N ASP A 242 9.07 11.54 -7.44
CA ASP A 242 10.11 12.45 -6.94
C ASP A 242 9.51 13.85 -6.79
N GLY A 243 9.26 14.24 -5.54
CA GLY A 243 8.46 15.42 -5.23
C GLY A 243 7.06 15.35 -5.87
N HIS A 244 6.77 16.29 -6.76
CA HIS A 244 5.50 16.33 -7.51
C HIS A 244 5.55 15.61 -8.86
N SER A 245 6.70 15.07 -9.27
CA SER A 245 6.82 14.35 -10.52
C SER A 245 6.52 12.87 -10.31
N GLN A 246 5.66 12.29 -11.15
CA GLN A 246 5.40 10.85 -11.16
C GLN A 246 5.66 10.27 -12.55
N LYS A 247 6.23 9.06 -12.58
CA LYS A 247 6.49 8.34 -13.82
C LYS A 247 6.19 6.86 -13.66
N ALA A 248 5.50 6.31 -14.66
CA ALA A 248 5.22 4.89 -14.79
C ALA A 248 6.07 4.30 -15.92
N TYR A 249 6.59 3.10 -15.70
CA TYR A 249 7.25 2.26 -16.67
C TYR A 249 6.43 0.99 -16.84
N PRO A 250 5.49 0.93 -17.82
CA PRO A 250 4.72 -0.27 -18.10
C PRO A 250 5.64 -1.42 -18.51
N PHE A 251 5.38 -2.62 -18.01
CA PHE A 251 6.21 -3.79 -18.25
C PHE A 251 6.22 -4.16 -19.73
N ILE A 252 5.10 -3.98 -20.43
CA ILE A 252 5.02 -4.16 -21.87
C ILE A 252 5.94 -3.19 -22.64
N GLU A 253 6.17 -1.98 -22.15
CA GLU A 253 7.10 -1.02 -22.76
C GLU A 253 8.55 -1.35 -22.39
N LEU A 254 8.82 -1.73 -21.14
CA LEU A 254 10.13 -2.22 -20.72
C LEU A 254 10.55 -3.48 -21.48
N ASN A 255 9.59 -4.38 -21.76
CA ASN A 255 9.80 -5.58 -22.58
C ASN A 255 10.04 -5.29 -24.06
N LYS A 256 9.59 -4.13 -24.59
CA LYS A 256 9.95 -3.68 -25.93
C LYS A 256 11.32 -3.01 -25.96
N ASN A 257 11.78 -2.47 -24.84
CA ASN A 257 13.10 -1.86 -24.75
C ASN A 257 14.18 -2.93 -24.91
N ASN A 258 15.16 -2.68 -25.77
CA ASN A 258 16.24 -3.63 -26.06
C ASN A 258 17.40 -3.55 -25.05
N SER A 259 17.29 -2.70 -24.02
CA SER A 259 18.30 -2.59 -22.97
C SER A 259 17.76 -3.04 -21.62
N HIS A 260 18.53 -3.89 -20.93
CA HIS A 260 18.31 -4.29 -19.54
C HIS A 260 18.72 -3.20 -18.54
N ARG A 261 19.43 -2.16 -19.02
CA ARG A 261 19.89 -1.03 -18.21
C ARG A 261 19.87 0.25 -19.04
N PHE A 262 19.12 1.26 -18.62
CA PHE A 262 19.07 2.53 -19.35
C PHE A 262 18.87 3.71 -18.39
N SER A 263 19.24 4.89 -18.86
CA SER A 263 19.07 6.14 -18.12
C SER A 263 17.77 6.80 -18.52
N ASP A 264 17.07 7.41 -17.57
CA ASP A 264 15.90 8.24 -17.83
C ASP A 264 15.97 9.50 -16.94
N HIS A 265 15.49 10.63 -17.46
CA HIS A 265 15.47 11.90 -16.76
C HIS A 265 14.02 12.27 -16.42
N PHE A 266 13.72 12.38 -15.12
CA PHE A 266 12.42 12.86 -14.65
C PHE A 266 12.60 13.53 -13.27
N GLY A 267 11.70 14.44 -12.91
CA GLY A 267 11.80 15.15 -11.61
C GLY A 267 13.05 16.03 -11.48
N GLY A 268 13.71 16.38 -12.59
CA GLY A 268 14.97 17.13 -12.59
C GLY A 268 16.19 16.31 -12.17
N LYS A 269 16.06 14.98 -12.06
CA LYS A 269 17.13 14.05 -11.73
C LYS A 269 17.25 12.96 -12.79
N THR A 270 18.41 12.35 -12.85
CA THR A 270 18.65 11.17 -13.68
C THR A 270 18.54 9.92 -12.83
N TYR A 271 17.86 8.92 -13.37
CA TYR A 271 17.70 7.61 -12.75
C TYR A 271 18.20 6.53 -13.71
N ILE A 272 18.76 5.47 -13.16
CA ILE A 272 19.16 4.30 -13.91
C ILE A 272 18.14 3.20 -13.67
N ILE A 273 17.46 2.77 -14.73
CA ILE A 273 16.45 1.72 -14.69
C ILE A 273 17.12 0.40 -15.05
N TYR A 274 16.85 -0.62 -14.25
CA TYR A 274 17.29 -2.00 -14.43
C TYR A 274 16.06 -2.86 -14.68
N TRP A 275 16.05 -3.59 -15.79
CA TRP A 275 14.93 -4.43 -16.20
C TRP A 275 15.38 -5.85 -16.53
N ASN A 276 14.88 -6.81 -15.77
CA ASN A 276 15.01 -8.23 -16.07
C ASN A 276 13.72 -8.72 -16.75
N ARG A 277 13.83 -8.99 -18.06
CA ARG A 277 12.71 -9.44 -18.88
C ARG A 277 12.28 -10.86 -18.53
N ASP A 278 13.20 -11.75 -18.18
CA ASP A 278 12.86 -13.15 -17.92
C ASP A 278 12.11 -13.28 -16.59
N GLU A 279 12.52 -12.50 -15.60
CA GLU A 279 11.92 -12.51 -14.26
C GLU A 279 10.73 -11.54 -14.12
N GLN A 280 10.45 -10.75 -15.17
CA GLN A 280 9.48 -9.66 -15.17
C GLN A 280 9.61 -8.81 -13.89
N SER A 281 10.83 -8.35 -13.62
CA SER A 281 11.20 -7.58 -12.43
C SER A 281 12.12 -6.43 -12.78
N GLY A 282 12.00 -5.35 -12.02
CA GLY A 282 12.78 -4.14 -12.27
C GLY A 282 12.98 -3.31 -11.03
N TYR A 283 14.01 -2.48 -11.08
CA TYR A 283 14.30 -1.49 -10.06
C TYR A 283 15.04 -0.30 -10.67
N LEU A 284 15.25 0.72 -9.86
CA LEU A 284 15.95 1.91 -10.27
C LEU A 284 16.92 2.37 -9.18
N THR A 285 17.98 3.04 -9.61
CA THR A 285 18.93 3.72 -8.74
C THR A 285 19.03 5.19 -9.13
N ASP A 286 19.53 6.01 -8.21
CA ASP A 286 20.08 7.31 -8.58
C ASP A 286 21.39 7.15 -9.38
N GLU A 287 21.99 8.27 -9.80
CA GLU A 287 23.28 8.28 -10.51
C GLU A 287 24.46 7.78 -9.66
N LYS A 288 24.31 7.76 -8.34
CA LYS A 288 25.34 7.27 -7.40
C LYS A 288 25.20 5.77 -7.12
N GLY A 289 24.17 5.13 -7.66
CA GLY A 289 23.89 3.71 -7.46
C GLY A 289 23.07 3.41 -6.22
N ALA A 290 22.56 4.42 -5.50
CA ALA A 290 21.65 4.22 -4.38
C ALA A 290 20.31 3.71 -4.91
N ILE A 291 19.82 2.60 -4.36
CA ILE A 291 18.54 2.03 -4.75
C ILE A 291 17.42 2.97 -4.32
N MET A 292 16.54 3.32 -5.26
CA MET A 292 15.39 4.17 -4.98
C MET A 292 14.17 3.32 -4.62
N PRO A 293 13.34 3.78 -3.67
CA PRO A 293 12.00 3.23 -3.49
C PRO A 293 11.19 3.42 -4.77
N ALA A 294 10.64 2.32 -5.28
CA ALA A 294 9.68 2.32 -6.36
C ALA A 294 8.57 1.33 -6.05
N ILE A 295 7.40 1.63 -6.59
CA ILE A 295 6.20 0.85 -6.38
C ILE A 295 5.97 0.06 -7.65
N GLN A 296 5.96 -1.26 -7.54
CA GLN A 296 5.32 -2.05 -8.57
C GLN A 296 3.81 -2.04 -8.34
N ALA A 297 3.00 -1.79 -9.36
CA ALA A 297 1.54 -1.76 -9.24
C ALA A 297 0.87 -2.25 -10.53
N TYR A 298 -0.43 -2.54 -10.46
CA TYR A 298 -1.30 -2.56 -11.63
C TYR A 298 -1.55 -1.14 -12.14
N TRP A 299 -1.67 -1.01 -13.46
CA TRP A 299 -1.82 0.28 -14.15
C TRP A 299 -3.01 1.08 -13.64
N PHE A 300 -4.15 0.43 -13.42
CA PHE A 300 -5.34 1.10 -12.89
C PHE A 300 -5.08 1.70 -11.50
N ALA A 301 -4.35 0.99 -10.66
CA ALA A 301 -4.06 1.40 -9.29
C ALA A 301 -3.08 2.57 -9.30
N TRP A 302 -1.94 2.43 -10.00
CA TRP A 302 -0.97 3.51 -10.14
C TRP A 302 -1.61 4.80 -10.66
N TYR A 303 -2.40 4.70 -11.73
CA TYR A 303 -3.05 5.87 -12.32
C TYR A 303 -4.11 6.49 -11.41
N ALA A 304 -4.83 5.69 -10.62
CA ALA A 304 -5.84 6.21 -9.69
C ALA A 304 -5.24 7.19 -8.66
N PHE A 305 -4.00 6.93 -8.23
CA PHE A 305 -3.25 7.78 -7.30
C PHE A 305 -2.40 8.86 -8.00
N HIS A 306 -2.00 8.63 -9.25
CA HIS A 306 -1.12 9.50 -10.02
C HIS A 306 -1.66 9.76 -11.43
N PRO A 307 -2.81 10.45 -11.57
CA PRO A 307 -3.46 10.65 -12.87
C PRO A 307 -2.61 11.50 -13.84
N ASP A 308 -1.71 12.33 -13.32
CA ASP A 308 -0.77 13.16 -14.09
C ASP A 308 0.56 12.44 -14.38
N THR A 309 0.66 11.13 -14.11
CA THR A 309 1.89 10.37 -14.32
C THR A 309 2.35 10.45 -15.76
N THR A 310 3.63 10.77 -15.94
CA THR A 310 4.29 10.54 -17.23
C THR A 310 4.45 9.04 -17.45
N VAL A 311 4.53 8.60 -18.70
CA VAL A 311 4.61 7.18 -19.05
C VAL A 311 5.79 6.96 -19.98
N PHE A 312 6.70 6.06 -19.59
CA PHE A 312 7.77 5.60 -20.46
C PHE A 312 7.21 4.79 -21.63
N THR A 313 7.70 5.06 -22.85
CA THR A 313 7.29 4.34 -24.05
C THR A 313 8.51 3.99 -24.89
N ALA A 314 8.69 2.71 -25.21
CA ALA A 314 9.88 2.28 -25.92
C ALA A 314 9.92 2.88 -27.34
N GLY A 315 11.10 3.37 -27.75
CA GLY A 315 11.34 3.88 -29.11
C GLY A 315 10.91 5.33 -29.37
N THR A 316 10.62 6.12 -28.33
CA THR A 316 10.32 7.56 -28.46
C THR A 316 11.53 8.48 -28.20
N ASP A 317 12.67 7.94 -27.80
CA ASP A 317 13.94 8.68 -27.77
C ASP A 317 14.52 8.75 -29.19
N LYS A 318 14.08 9.76 -29.97
CA LYS A 318 14.75 10.29 -31.14
C LYS A 318 14.87 11.80 -31.04
#